data_AF-A0A2W0B2Z6-F1
#
_entry.id   AF-A0A2W0B2Z6-F1
#
_cell.length_a   1.000
_cell.length_b   1.000
_cell.length_c   1.000
_cell.angle_alpha   90.00
_cell.angle_beta   90.00
_cell.angle_gamma   90.00
#
_symmetry.space_group_name_H-M   'P 1'
#
loop_
_entity.id
_entity.type
_entity.pdbx_description
1 polymer ?
#
loop_
_entity_poly.entity_id
_entity_poly.type
_entity_poly.pdbx_seq_one_letter_code
_entity_poly.pdbx_strand_id
1 'polypeptide(L)'
;VDQLFNSSEKRLARVLLMLAHFGKEGVPETVVPKISQETLAEMVGTTRSRVSFFMNRFRELGFIHYAGGVEGGLQVHSSLLNVVLHD
;
A
#
# COMPACT_ATOMS: atom_id res chain seq x y z
N VAL A 1 0.96 23.68 -2.90
CA VAL A 1 1.72 22.64 -2.15
C VAL A 1 1.26 21.28 -2.72
N ASP A 2 2.11 20.24 -2.72
CA ASP A 2 1.72 18.81 -2.90
C ASP A 2 1.92 18.02 -4.22
N GLN A 3 2.53 18.54 -5.29
CA GLN A 3 2.84 17.67 -6.45
C GLN A 3 3.78 16.50 -6.10
N LEU A 4 4.81 16.77 -5.29
CA LEU A 4 5.75 15.73 -4.87
C LEU A 4 5.07 14.68 -3.98
N PHE A 5 4.16 15.10 -3.11
CA PHE A 5 3.42 14.21 -2.21
C PHE A 5 2.40 13.36 -2.98
N ASN A 6 1.62 13.95 -3.88
CA ASN A 6 0.70 13.23 -4.77
C ASN A 6 1.47 12.17 -5.59
N SER A 7 2.68 12.50 -6.07
CA SER A 7 3.53 11.55 -6.80
C SER A 7 4.00 10.36 -5.93
N SER A 8 4.40 10.59 -4.67
CA SER A 8 4.88 9.54 -3.78
C SER A 8 3.73 8.68 -3.24
N GLU A 9 2.57 9.28 -2.94
CA GLU A 9 1.35 8.56 -2.54
C GLU A 9 0.90 7.59 -3.63
N LYS A 10 0.84 8.07 -4.88
CA LYS A 10 0.52 7.23 -6.05
C LYS A 10 1.54 6.14 -6.30
N ARG A 11 2.84 6.42 -6.15
CA ARG A 11 3.89 5.39 -6.28
C ARG A 11 3.76 4.32 -5.21
N LEU A 12 3.50 4.70 -3.96
CA LEU A 12 3.25 3.74 -2.88
C LEU A 12 2.03 2.87 -3.18
N ALA A 13 0.91 3.47 -3.59
CA ALA A 13 -0.29 2.73 -3.97
C ALA A 13 -0.02 1.69 -5.07
N ARG A 14 0.74 2.07 -6.11
CA ARG A 14 1.16 1.15 -7.19
C ARG A 14 2.03 0.00 -6.67
N VAL A 15 3.02 0.28 -5.82
CA VAL A 15 3.90 -0.75 -5.24
C VAL A 15 3.07 -1.75 -4.43
N LEU A 16 2.17 -1.28 -3.57
CA LEU A 16 1.29 -2.15 -2.78
C LEU A 16 0.39 -3.01 -3.67
N LEU A 17 -0.16 -2.43 -4.74
CA LEU A 17 -0.98 -3.16 -5.71
C LEU A 17 -0.19 -4.23 -6.48
N MET A 18 1.09 -3.99 -6.81
CA MET A 18 1.93 -5.00 -7.46
C MET A 18 2.35 -6.13 -6.51
N LEU A 19 2.59 -5.79 -5.24
CA LEU A 19 2.96 -6.77 -4.21
C LEU A 19 1.77 -7.61 -3.74
N ALA A 20 0.56 -7.06 -3.82
CA ALA A 20 -0.68 -7.78 -3.66
C ALA A 20 -0.79 -8.80 -4.81
N HIS A 21 -0.76 -10.09 -4.51
CA HIS A 21 -0.88 -11.17 -5.49
C HIS A 21 -2.30 -11.26 -6.10
N PHE A 22 -2.71 -10.28 -6.90
CA PHE A 22 -3.94 -10.34 -7.67
C PHE A 22 -3.83 -11.47 -8.72
N GLY A 23 -4.59 -12.55 -8.55
CA GLY A 23 -4.76 -13.55 -9.61
C GLY A 23 -4.31 -14.98 -9.32
N LYS A 24 -4.19 -15.42 -8.06
CA LYS A 24 -4.26 -16.86 -7.75
C LYS A 24 -5.66 -17.19 -7.22
N GLU A 25 -6.35 -18.03 -7.96
CA GLU A 25 -7.77 -18.38 -7.85
C GLU A 25 -8.23 -18.62 -6.39
N GLY A 26 -9.28 -17.90 -5.98
CA GLY A 26 -10.14 -18.30 -4.87
C GLY A 26 -9.80 -17.79 -3.46
N VAL A 27 -8.72 -17.05 -3.23
CA VAL A 27 -8.39 -16.52 -1.90
C VAL A 27 -8.78 -15.04 -1.79
N PRO A 28 -9.57 -14.62 -0.78
CA PRO A 28 -9.98 -13.21 -0.61
C PRO A 28 -8.86 -12.23 -0.24
N GLU A 29 -7.62 -12.68 -0.07
CA GLU A 29 -6.60 -11.92 0.63
C GLU A 29 -5.38 -11.64 -0.26
N THR A 30 -5.33 -10.41 -0.73
CA THR A 30 -4.19 -9.73 -1.37
C THR A 30 -3.13 -9.41 -0.33
N VAL A 31 -2.52 -10.46 0.23
CA VAL A 31 -1.49 -10.32 1.25
C VAL A 31 -0.20 -9.85 0.59
N VAL A 32 0.27 -8.67 0.99
CA VAL A 32 1.63 -8.21 0.71
C VAL A 32 2.57 -8.96 1.65
N PRO A 33 3.65 -9.60 1.13
CA PRO A 33 4.68 -10.22 1.95
C PRO A 33 5.19 -9.25 3.02
N LYS A 34 5.65 -9.76 4.17
CA LYS A 34 6.20 -8.93 5.25
C LYS A 34 7.37 -8.09 4.71
N ILE A 35 7.10 -6.83 4.38
CA ILE A 35 8.06 -5.84 3.90
C ILE A 35 8.11 -4.68 4.89
N SER A 36 9.32 -4.21 5.19
CA SER A 36 9.48 -3.08 6.09
C SER A 36 9.05 -1.78 5.41
N GLN A 37 8.60 -0.80 6.20
CA GLN A 37 8.32 0.54 5.66
C GLN A 37 9.58 1.26 5.15
N GLU A 38 10.76 0.88 5.63
CA GLU A 38 12.04 1.41 5.16
C GLU A 38 12.32 0.93 3.73
N THR A 39 12.17 -0.37 3.48
CA THR A 39 12.26 -0.94 2.13
C THR A 39 11.21 -0.34 1.20
N LEU A 40 9.97 -0.17 1.66
CA LEU A 40 8.94 0.53 0.87
C LEU A 40 9.34 1.97 0.55
N ALA A 41 9.99 2.68 1.48
CA ALA A 41 10.44 4.05 1.27
C ALA A 41 11.52 4.14 0.19
N GLU A 42 12.47 3.20 0.18
CA GLU A 42 13.47 3.06 -0.87
C GLU A 42 12.83 2.77 -2.23
N MET A 43 11.90 1.81 -2.30
CA MET A 43 11.19 1.46 -3.54
C MET A 43 10.36 2.63 -4.10
N VAL A 44 9.75 3.42 -3.22
CA VAL A 44 8.92 4.58 -3.60
C VAL A 44 9.76 5.82 -3.89
N GLY A 45 11.01 5.88 -3.44
CA GLY A 45 11.86 7.07 -3.51
C GLY A 45 11.36 8.18 -2.60
N THR A 46 11.12 7.87 -1.33
CA THR A 46 10.60 8.81 -0.31
C THR A 46 11.18 8.47 1.08
N THR A 47 10.75 9.17 2.12
CA THR A 47 11.15 8.87 3.51
C THR A 47 10.23 7.84 4.17
N ARG A 48 10.75 7.08 5.15
CA ARG A 48 9.96 6.17 5.99
C ARG A 48 8.75 6.86 6.62
N SER A 49 8.92 8.11 7.08
CA SER A 49 7.85 8.90 7.70
C SER A 49 6.71 9.20 6.72
N ARG A 50 7.01 9.51 5.45
CA ARG A 50 6.00 9.71 4.42
C ARG A 50 5.27 8.41 4.07
N VAL A 51 5.98 7.28 4.02
CA VAL A 51 5.34 5.97 3.86
C VAL A 51 4.36 5.72 5.02
N SER A 52 4.82 5.88 6.27
CA SER A 52 3.96 5.71 7.45
C SER A 52 2.71 6.59 7.39
N PHE A 53 2.86 7.85 7.01
CA PHE A 53 1.76 8.79 6.82
C PHE A 53 0.72 8.29 5.80
N PHE A 54 1.16 7.90 4.60
CA PHE A 54 0.25 7.39 3.56
C PHE A 54 -0.39 6.06 3.95
N MET A 55 0.35 5.14 4.58
CA MET A 55 -0.20 3.88 5.07
C MET A 55 -1.31 4.11 6.09
N ASN A 56 -1.13 5.05 7.02
CA ASN A 56 -2.18 5.40 7.97
C ASN A 56 -3.43 5.96 7.28
N ARG A 57 -3.25 6.84 6.30
CA ARG A 57 -4.34 7.39 5.49
C ARG A 57 -5.06 6.30 4.68
N PHE A 58 -4.32 5.40 4.04
CA PHE A 58 -4.91 4.27 3.29
C PHE A 58 -5.72 3.35 4.20
N ARG A 59 -5.25 3.12 5.43
CA ARG A 59 -5.98 2.35 6.44
C ARG A 59 -7.28 3.05 6.85
N GLU A 60 -7.22 4.36 7.11
CA GLU A 60 -8.41 5.16 7.47
C GLU A 60 -9.46 5.20 6.35
N LEU A 61 -9.01 5.18 5.09
CA LEU A 61 -9.88 5.12 3.91
C LEU A 61 -10.34 3.70 3.54
N GLY A 62 -9.92 2.68 4.30
CA GLY A 62 -10.29 1.28 4.05
C GLY A 62 -9.63 0.65 2.82
N PHE A 63 -8.56 1.24 2.30
CA PHE A 63 -7.80 0.69 1.18
C PHE A 63 -6.84 -0.43 1.62
N ILE A 64 -6.43 -0.44 2.89
CA ILE A 64 -5.58 -1.49 3.45
C ILE A 64 -6.00 -1.88 4.87
N HIS A 65 -5.69 -3.12 5.26
CA HIS A 65 -5.85 -3.61 6.63
C HIS A 65 -4.60 -4.38 7.06
N TYR A 66 -4.22 -4.24 8.34
CA TYR A 66 -3.19 -5.08 8.93
C TYR A 66 -3.88 -6.30 9.54
N ALA A 67 -3.68 -7.48 8.95
CA ALA A 67 -4.20 -8.71 9.51
C ALA A 67 -3.39 -9.09 10.75
N GLY A 68 -4.09 -9.44 11.84
CA GLY A 68 -3.48 -9.96 13.07
C GLY A 68 -3.25 -11.48 13.00
N GLY A 69 -2.24 -12.00 13.70
CA GLY A 69 -1.95 -13.43 13.80
C GLY A 69 -0.54 -13.83 13.35
N VAL A 70 -0.21 -15.13 13.46
CA VAL A 70 1.13 -15.68 13.17
C VAL A 70 1.54 -15.48 11.70
N GLU A 71 0.55 -15.52 10.80
CA GLU A 71 0.69 -15.25 9.36
C GLU A 71 0.38 -13.78 8.99
N GLY A 72 0.21 -12.91 9.98
CA GLY A 72 -0.25 -11.52 9.81
C GLY A 72 0.53 -10.76 8.74
N GLY A 73 -0.22 -10.19 7.79
CA GLY A 73 0.30 -9.45 6.65
C GLY A 73 -0.55 -8.22 6.33
N LEU A 74 -0.12 -7.45 5.34
CA LEU A 74 -0.85 -6.28 4.88
C LEU A 74 -1.84 -6.73 3.78
N GLN A 75 -3.14 -6.55 4.02
CA GLN A 75 -4.18 -6.76 3.03
C GLN A 75 -4.41 -5.48 2.23
N VAL A 76 -4.51 -5.58 0.91
CA VAL A 76 -4.68 -4.44 -0.01
C VAL A 76 -5.96 -4.56 -0.83
N HIS A 77 -6.92 -3.67 -0.62
CA HIS A 77 -8.18 -3.70 -1.37
C HIS A 77 -8.01 -3.13 -2.78
N SER A 78 -8.77 -3.66 -3.74
CA SER A 78 -8.78 -3.17 -5.12
C SER A 78 -9.21 -1.70 -5.23
N SER A 79 -9.96 -1.18 -4.25
CA SER A 79 -10.32 0.23 -4.13
C SER A 79 -9.12 1.17 -4.03
N LEU A 80 -7.93 0.67 -3.65
CA LEU A 80 -6.69 1.45 -3.69
C LEU A 80 -6.35 1.94 -5.12
N LEU A 81 -6.86 1.29 -6.18
CA LEU A 81 -6.75 1.77 -7.56
C LEU A 81 -7.29 3.19 -7.73
N ASN A 82 -8.27 3.62 -6.91
CA ASN A 82 -8.82 4.97 -6.98
C ASN A 82 -7.76 6.05 -6.70
N VAL A 83 -6.77 5.76 -5.85
CA VAL A 83 -5.63 6.67 -5.58
C VAL A 83 -4.76 6.84 -6.81
N VAL A 84 -4.63 5.79 -7.64
CA VAL A 84 -3.80 5.80 -8.84
C VAL A 84 -4.50 6.47 -10.02
N LEU A 85 -5.82 6.29 -10.12
CA LEU A 85 -6.62 6.70 -11.27
C LEU A 85 -7.14 8.14 -11.21
N HIS A 86 -7.21 8.74 -10.03
CA HIS A 86 -7.71 10.11 -9.85
C HIS A 86 -6.54 11.08 -9.56
N ASP A 87 -6.53 12.23 -10.22
CA ASP A 87 -5.49 13.26 -10.08
C ASP A 87 -5.67 14.20 -8.89
#